data_AF-A0A4Y2JNP8-F1
#
_entry.id   AF-A0A4Y2JNP8-F1
#
_cell.length_a   1.000
_cell.length_b   1.000
_cell.length_c   1.000
_cell.angle_alpha   90.00
_cell.angle_beta   90.00
_cell.angle_gamma   90.00
#
_symmetry.space_group_name_H-M   'P 1'
#
loop_
_entity.id
_entity.type
_entity.pdbx_description
1 polymer ?
#
loop_
_entity_poly.entity_id
_entity_poly.type
_entity_poly.pdbx_seq_one_letter_code
_entity_poly.pdbx_strand_id
1 'polypeptide(L)'
;MQLLNLHFGNDKIISRHFRTAGSPRSPDLNPCDFWLWDYLKYVVYWGPITNLTELKSYITEHIHNITTETSLSVVEHAILSFQLIEENGGQHIEHFLSKSKPTFFS
;
A
#
# COMPACT_ATOMS: atom_id res chain seq x y z
N MET A 1 18.67 -12.28 2.06
CA MET A 1 19.15 -10.91 1.75
C MET A 1 19.83 -10.81 0.38
N GLN A 2 20.73 -11.72 0.00
CA GLN A 2 21.44 -11.66 -1.30
C GLN A 2 20.53 -11.79 -2.55
N LEU A 3 19.52 -12.66 -2.51
CA LEU A 3 18.64 -12.90 -3.66
C LEU A 3 17.79 -11.67 -4.05
N LEU A 4 17.24 -10.96 -3.06
CA LEU A 4 16.45 -9.76 -3.31
C LEU A 4 17.30 -8.60 -3.84
N ASN A 5 18.51 -8.43 -3.28
CA ASN A 5 19.46 -7.44 -3.78
C ASN A 5 19.88 -7.72 -5.24
N LEU A 6 20.08 -9.00 -5.60
CA LEU A 6 20.41 -9.39 -6.97
C LEU A 6 19.32 -9.02 -7.98
N HIS A 7 18.04 -9.09 -7.58
CA HIS A 7 16.91 -8.91 -8.50
C HIS A 7 16.43 -7.47 -8.62
N PHE A 8 16.42 -6.72 -7.52
CA PHE A 8 15.83 -5.37 -7.48
C PHE A 8 16.86 -4.25 -7.25
N GLY A 9 18.07 -4.59 -6.80
CA GLY A 9 19.09 -3.62 -6.36
C GLY A 9 18.78 -3.03 -4.99
N ASN A 10 19.83 -2.55 -4.31
CA ASN A 10 19.75 -2.02 -2.94
C ASN A 10 18.86 -0.78 -2.77
N ASP A 11 18.62 -0.03 -3.84
CA ASP A 11 17.93 1.28 -3.80
C ASP A 11 16.41 1.16 -3.96
N LYS A 12 15.92 0.00 -4.40
CA LYS A 12 14.49 -0.23 -4.68
C LYS A 12 13.75 -1.01 -3.58
N ILE A 13 14.46 -1.44 -2.53
CA ILE A 13 13.91 -2.27 -1.46
C ILE A 13 13.83 -1.45 -0.19
N ILE A 14 12.60 -1.27 0.32
CA ILE A 14 12.35 -0.65 1.62
C ILE A 14 12.28 -1.75 2.68
N SER A 15 13.34 -1.88 3.50
CA SER A 15 13.42 -2.92 4.54
C SER A 15 14.50 -2.60 5.58
N ARG A 16 14.39 -3.17 6.78
CA ARG A 16 15.23 -2.88 7.96
C ARG A 16 16.74 -3.04 7.76
N HIS A 17 17.17 -3.70 6.68
CA HIS A 17 18.58 -3.96 6.36
C HIS A 17 18.98 -3.49 4.95
N PHE A 18 18.17 -2.66 4.31
CA PHE A 18 18.45 -2.07 3.01
C PHE A 18 18.69 -0.56 3.16
N ARG A 19 19.26 0.06 2.12
CA ARG A 19 19.66 1.48 2.12
C ARG A 19 18.49 2.41 2.43
N THR A 20 17.29 2.05 1.99
CA THR A 20 16.05 2.71 2.37
C THR A 20 15.43 1.94 3.54
N ALA A 21 15.78 2.33 4.76
CA ALA A 21 15.17 1.74 5.95
C ALA A 21 13.71 2.23 6.08
N GLY A 22 12.76 1.29 6.06
CA GLY A 22 11.38 1.60 6.41
C GLY A 22 11.29 1.95 7.90
N SER A 23 10.44 2.93 8.25
CA SER A 23 10.17 3.25 9.65
C SER A 23 9.62 2.01 10.37
N PRO A 24 10.24 1.57 11.48
CA PRO A 24 9.71 0.47 12.26
C PRO A 24 8.39 0.92 12.90
N ARG A 25 7.25 0.47 12.34
CA ARG A 25 5.84 0.74 12.73
C ARG A 25 5.10 1.79 11.90
N SER A 26 5.35 1.90 10.60
CA SER A 26 4.53 2.77 9.72
C SER A 26 3.91 2.01 8.53
N PRO A 27 3.06 1.00 8.76
CA PRO A 27 2.27 0.38 7.69
C PRO A 27 1.40 1.42 6.95
N ASP A 28 1.03 2.51 7.63
CA ASP A 28 0.26 3.63 7.08
C ASP A 28 1.00 4.43 6.00
N LEU A 29 2.29 4.15 5.78
CA LEU A 29 3.15 4.85 4.83
C LEU A 29 3.50 4.02 3.60
N ASN A 30 3.09 2.76 3.55
CA ASN A 30 3.26 1.93 2.37
C ASN A 30 1.93 1.84 1.60
N PRO A 31 1.82 2.42 0.39
CA PRO A 31 0.68 2.29 -0.51
C PRO A 31 0.13 0.85 -0.65
N CYS A 32 1.02 -0.13 -0.66
CA CYS A 32 0.60 -1.52 -0.78
C CYS A 32 -0.08 -2.05 0.48
N ASP A 33 0.35 -1.60 1.66
CA ASP A 33 -0.17 -2.09 2.94
C ASP A 33 -1.47 -1.39 3.35
N PHE A 34 -1.56 -0.06 3.21
CA PHE A 34 -2.77 0.68 3.63
C PHE A 34 -3.87 0.72 2.57
N TRP A 35 -3.53 0.58 1.27
CA TRP A 35 -4.50 0.68 0.20
C TRP A 35 -4.67 -0.62 -0.57
N LEU A 36 -3.62 -1.14 -1.22
CA LEU A 36 -3.77 -2.29 -2.11
C LEU A 36 -4.29 -3.53 -1.37
N TRP A 37 -3.71 -3.82 -0.20
CA TRP A 37 -4.12 -4.95 0.61
C TRP A 37 -5.56 -4.82 1.11
N ASP A 38 -5.95 -3.64 1.62
CA ASP A 38 -7.31 -3.39 2.09
C ASP A 38 -8.34 -3.41 0.95
N TYR A 39 -8.00 -2.86 -0.22
CA TYR A 39 -8.81 -2.91 -1.43
C TYR A 39 -9.02 -4.36 -1.89
N LEU A 40 -7.94 -5.13 -2.05
CA LEU A 40 -8.01 -6.52 -2.48
C LEU A 40 -8.82 -7.35 -1.48
N LYS A 41 -8.61 -7.14 -0.19
CA LYS A 41 -9.42 -7.82 0.84
C LYS A 41 -10.90 -7.49 0.70
N TYR A 42 -11.25 -6.23 0.47
CA TYR A 42 -12.63 -5.82 0.28
C TYR A 42 -13.27 -6.48 -0.94
N VAL A 43 -12.63 -6.39 -2.12
CA VAL A 43 -13.24 -6.89 -3.37
C VAL A 43 -13.20 -8.40 -3.50
N VAL A 44 -12.11 -9.04 -3.06
CA VAL A 44 -11.93 -10.49 -3.17
C VAL A 44 -12.83 -11.23 -2.18
N TYR A 45 -12.96 -10.76 -0.94
CA TYR A 45 -13.80 -11.43 0.07
C TYR A 45 -15.25 -10.95 0.09
N TRP A 46 -15.67 -10.11 -0.88
CA TRP A 46 -17.07 -9.69 -1.01
C TRP A 46 -17.99 -10.86 -1.41
N GLY A 47 -17.50 -11.78 -2.25
CA GLY A 47 -18.25 -12.93 -2.75
C GLY A 47 -17.74 -14.28 -2.23
N PRO A 48 -18.53 -15.36 -2.37
CA PRO A 48 -18.05 -16.70 -2.07
C PRO A 48 -16.97 -17.12 -3.08
N ILE A 49 -15.80 -17.49 -2.58
CA ILE A 49 -14.71 -18.05 -3.38
C ILE A 49 -14.64 -19.54 -3.12
N THR A 50 -14.77 -20.34 -4.17
CA THR A 50 -14.93 -21.79 -4.06
C THR A 50 -13.60 -22.54 -4.09
N ASN A 51 -12.56 -21.96 -4.68
CA ASN A 51 -11.25 -22.60 -4.83
C ASN A 51 -10.11 -21.60 -5.08
N LEU A 52 -8.87 -22.11 -5.05
CA LEU A 52 -7.65 -21.30 -5.22
C LEU A 52 -7.49 -20.70 -6.62
N THR A 53 -7.99 -21.36 -7.66
CA THR A 53 -7.89 -20.86 -9.04
C THR A 53 -8.76 -19.63 -9.22
N GLU A 54 -9.98 -19.67 -8.69
CA GLU A 54 -10.91 -18.53 -8.67
C GLU A 54 -10.34 -17.36 -7.86
N LEU A 55 -9.79 -17.63 -6.67
CA LEU A 55 -9.11 -16.61 -5.86
C LEU A 55 -8.00 -15.88 -6.65
N LYS A 56 -7.12 -16.64 -7.30
CA LYS A 56 -6.03 -16.08 -8.10
C LYS A 56 -6.56 -15.26 -9.27
N SER A 57 -7.58 -15.76 -9.98
CA SER A 57 -8.20 -15.05 -11.10
C SER A 57 -8.75 -13.70 -10.66
N TYR A 58 -9.49 -13.65 -9.55
CA TYR A 58 -10.04 -12.38 -9.04
C TYR A 58 -8.97 -11.39 -8.63
N ILE A 59 -7.93 -11.84 -7.90
CA ILE A 59 -6.82 -10.96 -7.54
C ILE A 59 -6.17 -10.39 -8.80
N THR A 60 -5.88 -11.23 -9.80
CA THR A 60 -5.26 -10.80 -11.05
C THR A 60 -6.14 -9.82 -11.82
N GLU A 61 -7.43 -10.11 -11.98
CA GLU A 61 -8.39 -9.24 -12.67
C GLU A 61 -8.48 -7.87 -12.00
N HIS A 62 -8.66 -7.83 -10.67
CA HIS A 62 -8.76 -6.58 -9.94
C HIS A 62 -7.47 -5.76 -10.01
N ILE A 63 -6.30 -6.40 -9.93
CA ILE A 63 -5.01 -5.70 -10.10
C ILE A 63 -4.90 -5.09 -11.50
N HIS A 64 -5.30 -5.82 -12.55
CA HIS A 64 -5.26 -5.30 -13.92
C HIS A 64 -6.23 -4.15 -14.17
N ASN A 65 -7.32 -4.09 -13.41
CA ASN A 65 -8.32 -3.03 -13.52
C ASN A 65 -7.98 -1.78 -12.68
N ILE A 66 -6.91 -1.79 -11.87
CA ILE A 66 -6.43 -0.60 -11.17
C ILE A 66 -5.94 0.41 -12.22
N THR A 67 -6.54 1.59 -12.26
CA THR A 67 -6.17 2.63 -13.20
C THR A 67 -4.88 3.33 -12.78
N THR A 68 -4.19 3.94 -13.74
CA THR A 68 -3.05 4.82 -13.47
C THR A 68 -3.46 5.98 -12.56
N GLU A 69 -4.66 6.54 -12.75
CA GLU A 69 -5.20 7.62 -11.92
C GLU A 69 -5.34 7.20 -10.46
N THR A 70 -5.91 6.02 -10.19
CA THR A 70 -5.99 5.46 -8.84
C THR A 70 -4.60 5.28 -8.23
N SER A 71 -3.66 4.73 -9.00
CA SER A 71 -2.28 4.55 -8.54
C SER A 71 -1.60 5.87 -8.17
N LEU A 72 -1.80 6.91 -8.99
CA LEU A 72 -1.26 8.25 -8.74
C LEU A 72 -1.86 8.86 -7.47
N SER A 73 -3.19 8.77 -7.30
CA SER A 73 -3.88 9.30 -6.11
C SER A 73 -3.38 8.64 -4.82
N VAL A 74 -3.14 7.33 -4.83
CA VAL A 74 -2.59 6.61 -3.66
C VAL A 74 -1.17 7.06 -3.35
N VAL A 75 -0.34 7.30 -4.37
CA VAL A 75 1.02 7.82 -4.20
C VAL A 75 1.00 9.25 -3.64
N GLU A 76 0.12 10.11 -4.16
CA GLU A 76 -0.08 11.47 -3.66
C GLU A 76 -0.50 11.47 -2.19
N HIS A 77 -1.43 10.59 -1.81
CA HIS A 77 -1.85 10.42 -0.42
C HIS A 77 -0.69 9.98 0.49
N ALA A 78 0.16 9.06 0.02
CA ALA A 78 1.35 8.67 0.77
C ALA A 78 2.34 9.84 0.94
N ILE A 79 2.55 10.65 -0.11
CA ILE A 79 3.41 11.86 -0.05
C ILE A 79 2.87 12.86 0.98
N LEU A 80 1.57 13.15 0.96
CA LEU A 80 0.92 14.04 1.93
C LEU A 80 1.05 13.48 3.36
N SER A 81 0.92 12.17 3.53
CA SER A 81 1.10 11.49 4.81
C SER A 81 2.52 11.67 5.35
N PHE A 82 3.54 11.58 4.50
CA PHE A 82 4.92 11.85 4.91
C PHE A 82 5.13 13.31 5.34
N GLN A 83 4.60 14.27 4.59
CA GLN A 83 4.69 15.70 4.93
C GLN A 83 4.03 15.99 6.29
N LEU A 84 2.86 15.41 6.53
CA LEU A 84 2.17 15.60 7.80
C LEU A 84 2.92 14.98 8.99
N ILE A 85 3.58 13.83 8.80
CA ILE A 85 4.44 13.24 9.83
C ILE A 85 5.61 14.16 10.14
N GLU A 86 6.23 14.77 9.12
CA GLU A 86 7.31 15.74 9.30
C GLU A 86 6.82 16.95 10.10
N GLU A 87 5.68 17.54 9.72
CA GLU A 87 5.06 18.68 10.44
C GLU A 87 4.70 18.33 11.89
N ASN A 88 4.30 17.07 12.15
CA ASN A 88 3.91 16.60 13.47
C ASN A 88 5.07 15.96 14.27
N GLY A 89 6.32 16.24 13.88
CA GLY A 89 7.51 15.80 14.61
C GLY A 89 7.66 14.27 14.72
N GLY A 90 7.20 13.53 13.71
CA GLY A 90 7.30 12.06 13.66
C GLY A 90 6.18 11.33 14.40
N GLN A 91 5.16 12.03 14.91
CA GLN A 91 4.04 11.41 15.62
C GLN A 91 2.99 10.80 14.68
N HIS A 92 2.11 9.99 15.25
CA HIS A 92 1.05 9.30 14.54
C HIS A 92 0.04 10.26 13.89
N ILE A 93 -0.39 9.95 12.66
CA ILE A 93 -1.21 10.87 11.86
C ILE A 93 -2.61 10.35 11.52
N GLU A 94 -3.03 9.18 12.02
CA GLU A 94 -4.36 8.61 11.72
C GLU A 94 -5.53 9.59 11.98
N HIS A 95 -5.44 10.40 13.04
CA HIS A 95 -6.45 11.41 13.37
C HIS A 95 -6.65 12.47 12.27
N PHE A 96 -5.60 12.74 11.48
CA PHE A 96 -5.65 13.66 10.35
C PHE A 96 -6.06 12.96 9.05
N LEU A 97 -5.68 11.69 8.87
CA LEU A 97 -5.96 10.88 7.68
C LEU A 97 -7.43 10.40 7.59
N SER A 98 -8.13 10.33 8.72
CA SER A 98 -9.56 9.94 8.74
C SER A 98 -10.48 10.84 7.88
N LYS A 99 -10.03 12.05 7.54
CA LYS A 99 -10.76 13.02 6.71
C LYS A 99 -10.40 12.98 5.22
N SER A 100 -9.33 12.26 4.85
CA SER A 100 -8.78 12.21 3.49
C SER A 100 -8.76 10.80 2.89
N LYS A 101 -9.42 9.83 3.53
CA LYS A 101 -9.57 8.48 2.95
C LYS A 101 -10.14 8.64 1.53
N PRO A 102 -9.43 8.17 0.51
CA PRO A 102 -9.94 8.27 -0.84
C PRO A 102 -11.27 7.49 -0.91
N THR A 103 -12.23 8.07 -1.61
CA THR A 103 -13.64 7.64 -1.72
C THR A 103 -13.79 6.33 -2.51
N PHE A 104 -13.05 5.29 -2.13
CA PHE A 104 -13.10 3.98 -2.77
C PHE A 104 -14.03 3.00 -2.03
N PHE A 105 -14.63 3.42 -0.91
CA PHE A 105 -15.59 2.65 -0.12
C PHE A 105 -17.01 3.25 -0.12
N SER A 106 -17.32 4.15 -1.05
CA SER A 106 -18.66 4.76 -1.21
C SER A 106 -19.47 4.05 -2.27
#